data_AF-A0A426QVA3-F1
#
_entry.id   AF-A0A426QVA3-F1
#
_cell.length_a   1.000
_cell.length_b   1.000
_cell.length_c   1.000
_cell.angle_alpha   90.00
_cell.angle_beta   90.00
_cell.angle_gamma   90.00
#
_symmetry.space_group_name_H-M   'P 1'
#
loop_
_entity.id
_entity.type
_entity.pdbx_description
1 polymer ?
#
loop_
_entity_poly.entity_id
_entity_poly.type
_entity_poly.pdbx_seq_one_letter_code
_entity_poly.pdbx_strand_id
1 'polypeptide(L)' 'MDRIVSQRIRRHHVVIIGSGFGGLFAAKQLRKANVDVTLIAKTTHHLFQPLLY' A
#
# COMPACT_ATOMS: atom_id res chain seq x y z
N MET A 1 26.91 18.64 16.48
CA MET A 1 26.75 17.41 15.69
C MET A 1 25.28 16.97 15.67
N ASP A 2 24.54 17.54 14.72
CA ASP A 2 23.52 16.89 13.87
C ASP A 2 22.29 16.22 14.48
N ARG A 3 21.56 16.93 15.35
CA ARG A 3 20.11 16.67 15.51
C ARG A 3 19.31 17.48 14.48
N ILE A 4 19.44 17.11 13.20
CA ILE A 4 18.45 17.49 12.20
C ILE A 4 17.20 16.66 12.50
N VAL A 5 16.38 17.14 13.44
CA VAL A 5 14.98 16.73 13.53
C VAL A 5 14.34 17.29 12.27
N SER A 6 14.47 16.53 11.17
CA SER A 6 13.65 16.71 9.98
C SER A 6 12.23 16.61 10.50
N GLN A 7 11.53 17.75 10.57
CA GLN A 7 10.10 17.76 10.68
C GLN A 7 9.63 16.94 9.49
N ARG A 8 9.37 15.66 9.70
CA ARG A 8 8.74 14.83 8.69
C ARG A 8 7.42 15.52 8.45
N ILE A 9 7.31 16.24 7.34
CA ILE A 9 6.03 16.62 6.77
C ILE A 9 5.25 15.32 6.84
N ARG A 10 4.24 15.26 7.73
CA ARG A 10 3.49 14.03 7.96
C ARG A 10 2.67 13.81 6.71
N ARG A 11 3.31 13.17 5.73
CA ARG A 11 2.65 12.70 4.52
C ARG A 11 1.53 11.81 4.98
N HIS A 12 0.38 12.00 4.36
CA HIS A 12 -0.79 11.21 4.71
C HIS A 12 -0.43 9.73 4.52
N HIS A 13 -0.62 8.93 5.57
CA HIS A 13 -0.24 7.52 5.56
C HIS A 13 -1.47 6.68 5.29
N VAL A 14 -1.47 5.98 4.16
CA VAL A 14 -2.57 5.12 3.72
C VAL A 14 -2.19 3.67 3.94
N VAL A 15 -3.01 2.94 4.70
CA VAL A 15 -2.85 1.49 4.89
C VAL A 15 -3.89 0.77 4.06
N ILE A 16 -3.44 -0.09 3.16
CA ILE A 16 -4.28 -0.93 2.31
C ILE A 16 -4.26 -2.34 2.89
N ILE A 17 -5.45 -2.87 3.22
CA ILE A 17 -5.60 -4.23 3.75
C ILE A 17 -6.13 -5.14 2.65
N GLY A 18 -5.34 -6.15 2.30
CA GLY A 18 -5.63 -7.14 1.26
C GLY A 18 -4.96 -6.81 -0.07
N SER A 19 -4.24 -7.78 -0.64
CA SER A 19 -3.67 -7.71 -1.98
C SER A 19 -4.59 -8.37 -2.99
N GLY A 20 -5.89 -8.05 -2.98
CA GLY A 20 -6.80 -8.41 -4.07
C GLY A 20 -6.62 -7.49 -5.28
N PHE A 21 -7.53 -7.54 -6.24
CA PHE A 21 -7.56 -6.53 -7.32
C PHE A 21 -7.72 -5.12 -6.76
N GLY A 22 -8.66 -4.92 -5.82
CA GLY A 22 -8.89 -3.61 -5.19
C GLY A 22 -7.64 -3.04 -4.52
N GLY A 23 -6.91 -3.86 -3.75
CA GLY A 23 -5.68 -3.40 -3.08
C GLY A 23 -4.55 -3.07 -4.06
N LEU A 24 -4.38 -3.86 -5.12
CA LEU A 24 -3.38 -3.59 -6.15
C LEU A 24 -3.70 -2.34 -6.96
N PHE A 25 -4.96 -2.14 -7.36
CA PHE A 25 -5.39 -0.94 -8.10
C PHE A 25 -5.33 0.31 -7.22
N ALA A 26 -5.74 0.21 -5.94
CA ALA A 26 -5.61 1.30 -4.99
C ALA A 26 -4.14 1.71 -4.81
N ALA A 27 -3.24 0.76 -4.60
CA ALA A 27 -1.80 1.03 -4.51
C ALA A 27 -1.26 1.68 -5.80
N LYS A 28 -1.69 1.21 -6.98
CA LYS A 28 -1.29 1.77 -8.28
C LYS A 28 -1.74 3.22 -8.45
N GLN A 29 -2.96 3.57 -8.02
CA GLN A 29 -3.44 4.95 -8.09
C GLN A 29 -2.70 5.86 -7.10
N LEU A 30 -2.44 5.37 -5.89
CA LEU A 30 -1.74 6.12 -4.85
C LEU A 30 -0.24 6.33 -5.15
N ARG A 31 0.35 5.60 -6.11
CA ARG A 31 1.76 5.77 -6.53
C ARG A 31 2.11 7.20 -6.94
N LYS A 32 1.14 7.96 -7.48
CA LYS A 32 1.35 9.36 -7.91
C LYS A 32 0.96 10.37 -6.84
N ALA A 33 0.33 9.93 -5.75
CA ALA A 33 -0.03 10.81 -4.65
C ALA A 33 1.18 11.00 -3.72
N ASN A 34 1.30 12.20 -3.12
CA ASN A 34 2.34 12.51 -2.14
C ASN A 34 2.00 11.91 -0.76
N VAL A 35 1.84 10.59 -0.72
CA VAL A 35 1.38 9.83 0.45
C VAL A 35 2.30 8.64 0.68
N ASP A 36 2.42 8.25 1.94
CA ASP A 36 3.12 7.01 2.29
C ASP A 36 2.09 5.87 2.26
N VAL A 37 2.42 4.74 1.63
CA VAL A 37 1.48 3.61 1.46
C VAL A 37 2.06 2.34 2.08
N THR A 38 1.27 1.66 2.89
CA THR A 38 1.60 0.33 3.42
C THR A 38 0.53 -0.66 2.99
N LEU A 39 0.92 -1.72 2.26
CA LEU A 39 0.04 -2.81 1.87
C LEU A 39 0.27 -3.99 2.82
N ILE A 40 -0.79 -4.43 3.49
CA ILE A 40 -0.77 -5.61 4.37
C ILE A 40 -1.67 -6.67 3.75
N ALA A 41 -1.11 -7.84 3.46
CA ALA A 41 -1.88 -8.97 2.93
C ALA A 41 -1.49 -10.27 3.64
N LYS A 42 -2.48 -11.10 3.95
CA LYS A 42 -2.29 -12.43 4.57
C LYS A 42 -1.81 -13.48 3.57
N THR A 43 -2.05 -13.27 2.27
CA THR A 43 -1.69 -14.18 1.17
C THR A 43 -1.28 -13.37 -0.05
N THR A 44 -0.15 -13.71 -0.68
CA THR A 44 0.38 -13.06 -1.90
C THR A 44 -0.35 -13.45 -3.19
N HIS A 45 -1.26 -14.42 -3.11
CA HIS A 45 -1.98 -14.91 -4.26
C HIS A 45 -3.29 -14.14 -4.40
N HIS A 46 -3.41 -13.39 -5.49
CA HIS A 46 -4.69 -12.95 -6.04
C HIS A 46 -5.45 -14.20 -6.50
N LEU A 47 -5.92 -15.03 -5.56
CA LEU A 47 -6.56 -16.32 -5.85
C LEU A 47 -7.90 -16.06 -6.52
N PHE A 48 -7.87 -15.81 -7.82
CA PHE A 48 -8.93 -16.12 -8.72
C PHE A 48 -8.99 -17.65 -8.77
N GLN A 49 -9.78 -18.21 -7.86
CA GLN A 49 -10.13 -19.62 -7.82
C GLN A 49 -11.12 -20.10 -8.91
N PRO A 50 -11.66 -19.31 -9.88
CA PRO A 50 -12.70 -19.84 -10.78
C PRO A 50 -12.15 -20.66 -11.97
N LEU A 51 -10.91 -21.17 -11.90
CA LEU A 51 -10.39 -22.16 -12.87
C LEU A 51 -9.89 -23.45 -12.20
N LEU A 52 -10.33 -23.72 -10.98
CA LEU A 52 -10.00 -24.96 -10.24
C LEU A 52 -11.15 -25.97 -10.29
N TYR A 53 -11.79 -26.08 -11.46
CA TYR A 53 -12.68 -27.18 -11.81
C TYR A 53 -12.15 -27.87 -13.05
#